data_AF-A0A717ZRG6-F1
#
_entry.id   AF-A0A717ZRG6-F1
#
_cell.length_a   1.000
_cell.length_b   1.000
_cell.length_c   1.000
_cell.angle_alpha   90.00
_cell.angle_beta   90.00
_cell.angle_gamma   90.00
#
_symmetry.space_group_name_H-M   'P 1'
#
loop_
_entity.id
_entity.type
_entity.pdbx_description
1 polymer ?
#
loop_
_entity_poly.entity_id
_entity_poly.type
_entity_poly.pdbx_seq_one_letter_code
_entity_poly.pdbx_strand_id
1 'polypeptide(L)'
;MFAIKQEINNATSLFEIESITVGYPGSDQFKQAFEIAEELGIKTPDAIEYIPVAYEDEEMTKAIGEEQTLSTERKDVQRDDCIAVICSGVASEMFPDLPAMGGVGYQFLYKGDTLRIYTSSLLIEEVGTENDN
;
A
#
# COMPACT_ATOMS: atom_id res chain seq x y z
N MET A 1 -5.41 15.64 5.91
CA MET A 1 -4.33 14.89 6.59
C MET A 1 -4.96 13.97 7.61
N PHE A 2 -4.59 12.70 7.55
CA PHE A 2 -5.06 11.63 8.40
C PHE A 2 -3.90 11.14 9.26
N ALA A 3 -4.14 10.95 10.55
CA ALA A 3 -3.20 10.27 11.42
C ALA A 3 -3.49 8.77 11.35
N ILE A 4 -2.44 7.98 11.18
CA ILE A 4 -2.53 6.54 11.02
C ILE A 4 -1.82 5.86 12.19
N LYS A 5 -2.50 4.89 12.81
CA LYS A 5 -1.87 3.88 13.66
C LYS A 5 -2.03 2.54 12.98
N GLN A 6 -0.90 1.91 12.69
CA GLN A 6 -0.85 0.59 12.07
C GLN A 6 -0.13 -0.38 13.02
N GLU A 7 -0.69 -1.58 13.18
CA GLU A 7 -0.13 -2.66 13.99
C GLU A 7 0.00 -3.90 13.10
N ILE A 8 1.24 -4.24 12.75
CA ILE A 8 1.57 -5.35 11.85
C ILE A 8 2.77 -6.09 12.42
N ASN A 9 2.75 -7.43 12.43
CA ASN A 9 3.88 -8.26 12.87
C ASN A 9 4.48 -7.84 14.23
N ASN A 10 3.62 -7.55 15.22
CA ASN A 10 4.02 -7.06 16.56
C ASN A 10 4.78 -5.72 16.57
N ALA A 11 4.75 -4.98 15.47
CA ALA A 11 5.28 -3.63 15.36
C ALA A 11 4.14 -2.62 15.23
N THR A 12 4.35 -1.42 15.80
CA THR A 12 3.43 -0.30 15.65
C THR A 12 4.09 0.81 14.85
N SER A 13 3.42 1.24 13.78
CA SER A 13 3.79 2.41 12.99
C SER A 13 2.78 3.53 13.24
N LEU A 14 3.31 4.74 13.47
CA LEU A 14 2.52 5.96 13.67
C LEU A 14 3.00 7.02 12.66
N PHE A 15 2.11 7.51 11.80
CA PHE A 15 2.47 8.48 10.77
C PHE A 15 1.26 9.28 10.28
N GLU A 16 1.52 10.37 9.56
CA GLU A 16 0.49 11.21 8.96
C GLU A 16 0.57 11.15 7.44
N ILE A 17 -0.59 11.12 6.77
CA ILE A 17 -0.69 11.11 5.31
C ILE A 17 -1.80 12.04 4.82
N GLU A 18 -1.66 12.56 3.61
CA GLU A 18 -2.67 13.48 3.05
C GLU A 18 -3.93 12.75 2.61
N SER A 19 -3.76 11.60 1.97
CA SER A 19 -4.81 10.74 1.43
C SER A 19 -4.46 9.27 1.63
N ILE A 20 -5.48 8.43 1.76
CA ILE A 20 -5.34 6.98 1.84
C ILE A 20 -6.50 6.31 1.12
N THR A 21 -6.17 5.22 0.41
CA THR A 21 -7.17 4.33 -0.15
C THR A 21 -7.01 2.95 0.50
N VAL A 22 -8.10 2.44 1.06
CA VAL A 22 -8.18 1.09 1.61
C VAL A 22 -9.05 0.26 0.67
N GLY A 23 -8.44 -0.67 -0.05
CA GLY A 23 -9.13 -1.64 -0.89
C GLY A 23 -9.56 -2.85 -0.08
N TYR A 24 -10.86 -3.11 0.00
CA TYR A 24 -11.42 -4.31 0.65
C TYR A 24 -11.63 -5.45 -0.36
N PRO A 25 -11.73 -6.72 0.09
CA PRO A 25 -12.11 -7.83 -0.77
C PRO A 25 -13.37 -7.51 -1.59
N GLY A 26 -13.25 -7.64 -2.92
CA GLY A 26 -14.30 -7.29 -3.88
C GLY A 26 -14.19 -5.89 -4.50
N SER A 27 -13.28 -5.03 -4.01
CA SER A 27 -12.94 -3.76 -4.67
C SER A 27 -11.96 -3.95 -5.83
N ASP A 28 -11.97 -3.02 -6.79
CA ASP A 28 -11.02 -3.03 -7.91
C ASP A 28 -9.57 -2.85 -7.42
N GLN A 29 -9.36 -2.04 -6.39
CA GLN A 29 -8.03 -1.83 -5.79
C GLN A 29 -7.45 -3.12 -5.22
N PHE A 30 -8.27 -3.89 -4.51
CA PHE A 30 -7.86 -5.19 -3.98
C PHE A 30 -7.56 -6.18 -5.11
N LYS A 31 -8.39 -6.21 -6.15
CA LYS A 31 -8.19 -7.07 -7.32
C LYS A 31 -6.88 -6.74 -8.05
N GLN A 32 -6.66 -5.46 -8.35
CA GLN A 32 -5.46 -4.97 -9.04
C GLN A 32 -4.17 -5.28 -8.27
N ALA A 33 -4.17 -5.09 -6.95
CA ALA A 33 -3.01 -5.41 -6.11
C ALA A 33 -2.62 -6.89 -6.23
N PHE A 34 -3.61 -7.79 -6.22
CA PHE A 34 -3.37 -9.22 -6.38
C PHE A 34 -3.00 -9.64 -7.81
N GLU A 35 -3.52 -8.96 -8.84
CA GLU A 35 -3.08 -9.16 -10.23
C GLU A 35 -1.58 -8.87 -10.38
N ILE A 36 -1.11 -7.76 -9.79
CA ILE A 36 0.32 -7.40 -9.78
C ILE A 36 1.14 -8.43 -9.01
N ALA A 37 0.66 -8.89 -7.85
CA ALA A 37 1.34 -9.95 -7.10
C ALA A 37 1.47 -11.25 -7.91
N GLU A 38 0.43 -11.62 -8.67
CA GLU A 38 0.44 -12.79 -9.55
C GLU A 38 1.45 -12.64 -10.69
N GLU A 39 1.53 -11.47 -11.33
CA GLU A 39 2.52 -11.17 -12.37
C GLU A 39 3.96 -11.29 -11.86
N LEU A 40 4.19 -10.90 -10.60
CA LEU A 40 5.48 -11.05 -9.93
C LEU A 40 5.74 -12.47 -9.39
N GLY A 41 4.77 -13.38 -9.50
CA GLY A 41 4.88 -14.76 -8.99
C GLY A 41 4.82 -14.88 -7.46
N ILE A 42 4.30 -13.86 -6.78
CA ILE A 42 4.23 -13.77 -5.33
C ILE A 42 2.93 -14.37 -4.81
N LYS A 43 3.01 -15.25 -3.81
CA LYS A 43 1.82 -15.95 -3.29
C LYS A 43 1.15 -15.21 -2.14
N THR A 44 1.95 -14.68 -1.24
CA THR A 44 1.48 -13.97 -0.04
C THR A 44 2.17 -12.61 0.04
N PRO A 45 1.82 -11.66 -0.84
CA PRO A 45 2.49 -10.36 -0.88
C PRO A 45 2.30 -9.63 0.45
N ASP A 46 3.37 -9.06 0.99
CA ASP A 46 3.31 -8.21 2.19
C ASP A 46 3.31 -6.73 1.78
N ALA A 47 4.29 -6.37 0.96
CA ALA A 47 4.33 -5.08 0.27
C ALA A 47 4.83 -5.26 -1.16
N ILE A 48 4.33 -4.44 -2.07
CA ILE A 48 4.82 -4.28 -3.43
C ILE A 48 4.97 -2.77 -3.67
N GLU A 49 6.15 -2.34 -4.08
CA GLU A 49 6.44 -0.94 -4.38
C GLU A 49 7.08 -0.84 -5.75
N TYR A 50 6.52 0.02 -6.58
CA TYR A 50 7.15 0.42 -7.83
C TYR A 50 7.92 1.72 -7.62
N ILE A 51 9.20 1.73 -7.97
CA ILE A 51 10.09 2.88 -7.87
C ILE A 51 10.40 3.33 -9.31
N PRO A 52 9.84 4.46 -9.76
CA PRO A 52 10.13 4.99 -11.09
C PRO A 52 11.58 5.46 -11.18
N VAL A 53 12.08 5.59 -12.41
CA VAL A 53 13.40 6.17 -12.68
C VAL A 53 13.47 7.58 -12.12
N ALA A 54 14.45 7.82 -11.26
CA ALA A 54 14.82 9.16 -10.83
C ALA A 54 15.80 9.78 -11.84
N TYR A 55 15.65 11.07 -12.11
CA TYR A 55 16.50 11.81 -13.03
C TYR A 55 17.25 12.93 -12.31
N GLU A 56 18.49 13.18 -12.74
CA GLU A 56 19.38 14.23 -12.25
C GLU A 56 18.92 15.63 -12.69
N ASP A 57 18.19 15.70 -13.80
CA ASP A 57 17.76 16.91 -14.47
C ASP A 57 16.25 16.92 -14.73
N GLU A 58 15.66 18.11 -14.74
CA GLU A 58 14.23 18.31 -15.01
C GLU A 58 13.81 17.89 -16.43
N GLU A 59 14.76 17.86 -17.38
CA GLU A 59 14.53 17.39 -18.75
C GLU A 59 14.52 15.84 -18.85
N MET A 60 14.73 15.13 -17.74
CA MET A 60 14.73 13.67 -17.65
C MET A 60 15.73 13.00 -18.62
N THR A 61 16.89 13.60 -18.83
CA THR A 61 17.90 13.09 -19.77
C THR A 61 18.98 12.24 -19.11
N LYS A 62 19.18 12.38 -17.80
CA LYS A 62 20.19 11.63 -17.02
C LYS A 62 19.54 10.86 -15.88
N ALA A 63 19.38 9.56 -16.07
CA ALA A 63 18.87 8.67 -15.04
C ALA A 63 19.89 8.46 -13.92
N ILE A 64 19.44 8.55 -12.66
CA ILE A 64 20.21 8.27 -11.43
C ILE A 64 20.19 6.76 -11.09
N GLY A 65 19.29 6.01 -11.72
CA GLY A 65 19.17 4.57 -11.53
C GLY A 65 18.19 3.96 -12.52
N GLU A 66 17.98 2.66 -12.40
CA GLU A 66 16.97 1.93 -13.16
C GLU A 66 15.64 1.93 -12.42
N GLU A 67 14.56 1.73 -13.17
CA GLU A 67 13.25 1.40 -12.63
C GLU A 67 13.35 0.12 -11.79
N GLN A 68 12.70 0.10 -10.62
CA GLN A 68 12.74 -1.05 -9.73
C GLN A 68 11.36 -1.38 -9.21
N THR A 69 11.03 -2.67 -9.22
CA THR A 69 9.91 -3.20 -8.43
C THR A 69 10.47 -3.91 -7.23
N LEU A 70 10.12 -3.45 -6.04
CA LEU A 70 10.43 -4.09 -4.78
C LEU A 70 9.21 -4.85 -4.30
N SER A 71 9.43 -6.03 -3.72
CA SER A 71 8.35 -6.81 -3.16
C SER A 71 8.82 -7.67 -2.00
N THR A 72 7.95 -7.85 -1.02
CA THR A 72 8.16 -8.75 0.12
C THR A 72 7.00 -9.72 0.25
N GLU A 73 7.24 -10.86 0.90
CA GLU A 73 6.22 -11.86 1.20
C GLU A 73 5.98 -11.98 2.70
N ARG A 74 4.71 -12.12 3.08
CA ARG A 74 4.30 -12.41 4.44
C ARG A 74 4.42 -13.91 4.68
N LYS A 75 5.02 -14.28 5.82
CA LYS A 75 5.12 -15.66 6.29
C LYS A 75 3.89 -16.02 7.12
N ASP A 76 3.59 -17.32 7.19
CA ASP A 76 2.57 -17.90 8.08
C ASP A 76 1.14 -17.37 7.88
N VAL A 77 0.84 -16.85 6.68
CA VAL A 77 -0.51 -16.43 6.26
C VAL A 77 -0.91 -17.17 4.99
N GLN A 78 -2.21 -17.26 4.71
CA GLN A 78 -2.74 -17.64 3.41
C GLN A 78 -3.24 -16.41 2.66
N ARG A 79 -3.35 -16.51 1.34
CA ARG A 79 -3.91 -15.43 0.50
C ARG A 79 -5.31 -15.00 0.96
N ASP A 80 -6.14 -15.98 1.32
CA ASP A 80 -7.52 -15.75 1.82
C ASP A 80 -7.56 -15.12 3.23
N ASP A 81 -6.41 -14.98 3.90
CA ASP A 81 -6.30 -14.23 5.14
C ASP A 81 -6.08 -12.73 4.91
N CYS A 82 -5.89 -12.29 3.66
CA CYS A 82 -5.79 -10.86 3.35
C CYS A 82 -7.15 -10.18 3.52
N ILE A 83 -7.22 -9.22 4.44
CA ILE A 83 -8.45 -8.52 4.83
C ILE A 83 -8.60 -7.15 4.16
N ALA A 84 -7.51 -6.55 3.72
CA ALA A 84 -7.50 -5.29 3.00
C ALA A 84 -6.14 -5.04 2.34
N VAL A 85 -6.10 -4.11 1.40
CA VAL A 85 -4.87 -3.57 0.81
C VAL A 85 -4.85 -2.06 0.99
N ILE A 86 -3.79 -1.53 1.56
CA ILE A 86 -3.52 -0.10 1.57
C ILE A 86 -2.85 0.24 0.23
N CYS A 87 -3.45 1.16 -0.51
CA CYS A 87 -2.90 1.66 -1.76
C CYS A 87 -2.30 3.04 -1.52
N SER A 88 -0.98 3.15 -1.57
CA SER A 88 -0.29 4.42 -1.67
C SER A 88 -0.05 4.72 -3.15
N GLY A 89 -0.91 5.55 -3.73
CA GLY A 89 -0.64 6.19 -5.01
C GLY A 89 -0.40 7.66 -4.76
N VAL A 90 0.70 8.20 -5.27
CA VAL A 90 0.79 9.65 -5.39
C VAL A 90 0.17 10.01 -6.76
N ALA A 91 -1.12 10.37 -6.69
CA ALA A 91 -2.08 10.88 -7.70
C ALA A 91 -2.20 10.19 -9.09
N SER A 92 -3.44 9.85 -9.46
CA SER A 92 -3.92 9.87 -10.85
C SER A 92 -5.44 10.09 -10.88
N GLU A 93 -5.88 11.34 -11.09
CA GLU A 93 -7.30 11.63 -11.32
C GLU A 93 -7.67 11.22 -12.77
N MET A 94 -7.94 9.93 -13.01
CA MET A 94 -8.25 9.39 -14.36
C MET A 94 -7.17 9.68 -15.45
N PHE A 95 -5.90 9.88 -15.04
CA PHE A 95 -4.73 10.33 -15.84
C PHE A 95 -4.73 11.81 -16.29
N PRO A 96 -4.12 12.75 -15.53
CA PRO A 96 -3.80 14.08 -16.06
C PRO A 96 -2.28 14.29 -16.17
N ASP A 97 -1.65 13.75 -17.24
CA ASP A 97 -0.27 14.03 -17.71
C ASP A 97 0.89 13.93 -16.67
N LEU A 98 0.76 13.02 -15.70
CA LEU A 98 1.22 13.08 -14.29
C LEU A 98 2.72 13.00 -13.93
N PRO A 99 3.17 13.89 -13.01
CA PRO A 99 4.12 13.48 -11.98
C PRO A 99 3.64 13.85 -10.55
N ALA A 100 3.46 12.82 -9.74
CA ALA A 100 3.91 12.84 -8.35
C ALA A 100 4.71 11.54 -8.15
N MET A 101 5.95 11.51 -8.63
CA MET A 101 6.95 10.44 -8.46
C MET A 101 6.42 8.97 -8.45
N GLY A 102 5.41 8.68 -9.27
CA GLY A 102 5.13 7.44 -10.03
C GLY A 102 5.03 6.10 -9.31
N GLY A 103 5.27 6.02 -8.01
CA GLY A 103 5.17 4.76 -7.28
C GLY A 103 3.73 4.44 -6.91
N VAL A 104 3.26 3.26 -7.33
CA VAL A 104 2.11 2.62 -6.71
C VAL A 104 2.66 1.63 -5.70
N GLY A 105 2.38 1.89 -4.42
CA GLY A 105 2.64 0.99 -3.32
C GLY A 105 1.38 0.25 -2.91
N TYR A 106 1.48 -1.06 -2.77
CA TYR A 106 0.46 -1.90 -2.18
C TYR A 106 1.01 -2.50 -0.91
N GLN A 107 0.31 -2.32 0.21
CA GLN A 107 0.59 -3.04 1.44
C GLN A 107 -0.61 -3.90 1.81
N PHE A 108 -0.38 -5.19 1.97
CA PHE A 108 -1.42 -6.17 2.22
C PHE A 108 -1.58 -6.37 3.73
N LEU A 109 -2.79 -6.15 4.22
CA LEU A 109 -3.18 -6.41 5.60
C LEU A 109 -3.76 -7.81 5.70
N TYR A 110 -3.27 -8.60 6.63
CA TYR A 110 -3.75 -9.94 6.91
C TYR A 110 -4.52 -10.00 8.23
N LYS A 111 -5.29 -11.07 8.46
CA LYS A 111 -5.93 -11.31 9.77
C LYS A 111 -4.92 -11.18 10.91
N GLY A 112 -5.25 -10.42 11.93
CA GLY A 112 -4.37 -10.07 13.04
C GLY A 112 -3.62 -8.74 12.87
N ASP A 113 -3.54 -8.20 11.65
CA ASP A 113 -3.09 -6.82 11.43
C ASP A 113 -4.21 -5.82 11.80
N THR A 114 -3.83 -4.62 12.21
CA THR A 114 -4.79 -3.54 12.49
C THR A 114 -4.34 -2.22 11.85
N LEU A 115 -5.29 -1.47 11.30
CA LEU A 115 -5.10 -0.10 10.81
C LEU A 115 -6.20 0.78 11.39
N ARG A 116 -5.82 1.88 12.04
CA ARG A 116 -6.74 2.89 12.55
C ARG A 116 -6.44 4.24 11.91
N ILE A 117 -7.48 4.85 11.36
CA ILE A 117 -7.40 6.11 10.63
C ILE A 117 -8.14 7.18 11.41
N TYR A 118 -7.45 8.28 11.70
CA TYR A 118 -8.00 9.38 12.48
C TYR A 118 -8.03 10.68 11.69
N THR A 119 -9.08 11.49 11.90
CA THR A 119 -9.12 12.91 11.53
C THR A 119 -9.29 13.77 12.76
N SER A 120 -8.36 14.69 13.04
CA SER A 120 -8.42 15.60 14.19
C SER A 120 -8.81 14.91 15.51
N SER A 121 -8.24 13.72 15.76
CA SER A 121 -8.51 12.81 16.91
C SER A 121 -9.77 11.94 16.86
N LEU A 122 -10.64 12.08 15.87
CA LEU A 122 -11.77 11.17 15.65
C LEU A 122 -11.31 9.94 14.86
N LEU A 123 -11.54 8.73 15.38
CA LEU A 123 -11.41 7.48 14.63
C LEU A 123 -12.52 7.44 13.57
N ILE A 124 -12.13 7.39 12.29
CA ILE A 124 -13.07 7.39 11.17
C ILE A 124 -13.14 6.06 10.43
N GLU A 125 -12.08 5.25 10.53
CA GLU A 125 -12.02 3.93 9.94
C GLU A 125 -11.10 3.04 10.78
N GLU A 126 -11.50 1.78 10.97
CA GLU A 126 -10.69 0.73 11.57
C GLU A 126 -10.74 -0.51 10.68
N VAL A 127 -9.57 -1.00 10.30
CA VAL A 127 -9.38 -2.26 9.59
C VAL A 127 -8.73 -3.24 10.55
N GLY A 128 -9.29 -4.44 10.65
CA GLY A 128 -8.83 -5.47 11.57
C GLY A 128 -10.01 -6.13 12.25
N THR A 129 -9.85 -7.38 12.63
CA THR A 129 -10.78 -8.05 13.54
C THR A 129 -10.27 -7.79 14.95
N GLU A 130 -11.16 -7.36 15.87
CA GLU A 130 -10.87 -7.53 17.30
C GLU A 130 -10.44 -8.99 17.49
N ASN A 131 -9.33 -9.22 18.19
CA ASN A 131 -8.94 -10.56 18.58
C ASN A 131 -10.15 -11.20 19.28
N ASP A 132 -10.81 -12.15 18.63
CA ASP A 132 -11.69 -13.07 19.33
C ASP A 132 -10.79 -13.78 20.35
N ASN A 133 -10.95 -13.36 21.62
CA ASN A 133 -10.20 -13.86 22.77
C ASN A 133 -10.13 -15.39 22.84
#